data_AF-A0A3S0AVD5-F1
#
_entry.id   AF-A0A3S0AVD5-F1
#
_cell.length_a   1.000
_cell.length_b   1.000
_cell.length_c   1.000
_cell.angle_alpha   90.00
_cell.angle_beta   90.00
_cell.angle_gamma   90.00
#
_symmetry.space_group_name_H-M   'P 1'
#
loop_
_entity.id
_entity.type
_entity.pdbx_description
1 polymer ?
#
loop_
_entity_poly.entity_id
_entity_poly.type
_entity_poly.pdbx_seq_one_letter_code
_entity_poly.pdbx_strand_id
1 'polypeptide(L)'
;MATFPTYNSQQNINANPAQVIREEASQPFKDQQKMLGTLQEITQKWSDANDVMQYTEAKAKHSTAIAQIQARAEADPNYKDSEKYYKELSSVNQEVLKGIDNKEVASKAGLEFNHDAQIAKIKIGANFRKKQLVANSSYVQTTLDGLYQSRVNVSDTEKLAIDDSINTTLNYQRQAGLMTDEEINEAVVKAQATGAMEGIFVNPDKTLQELKDKNGVYKDIPIEKRMSLIEKAQDYKKRLEKEQTELLKEVSFNNETEIILNIATTGRIPSATEMANMVKAGTMTADFAESALKAVTSPEAVDARTDGEEFSKLTMEIMKSPDKEALKKTINNILKGGGDGKISKADMQILVQSAIAQGKQKRDDITKAVISLGEWSDEAGLPRDQVFREYQKNISEGKDVATASDEAKKKVIVDNLIGASALDDVPNVIIGKDSKTRYIFNKNTNVSAHRIYQQDKAK
;
A
#
# COMPACT_ATOMS: atom_id res chain seq x y z
N MET A 1 19.86 109.06 8.45
CA MET A 1 18.60 108.29 8.40
C MET A 1 17.49 109.21 8.85
N ALA A 2 16.55 109.53 7.95
CA ALA A 2 15.54 110.56 8.16
C ALA A 2 14.30 109.96 8.84
N THR A 3 13.95 110.49 10.00
CA THR A 3 12.68 110.34 10.70
C THR A 3 11.81 111.56 10.37
N PHE A 4 10.59 111.33 9.89
CA PHE A 4 9.55 112.36 9.72
C PHE A 4 8.32 112.04 10.58
N PRO A 5 7.53 113.07 10.96
CA PRO A 5 6.71 113.09 12.18
C PRO A 5 5.28 112.59 12.00
N THR A 6 4.68 112.25 13.14
CA THR A 6 3.30 111.84 13.38
C THR A 6 2.26 112.92 13.07
N TYR A 7 1.10 112.51 12.56
CA TYR A 7 -0.12 113.31 12.56
C TYR A 7 -1.21 112.62 13.38
N ASN A 8 -1.49 113.22 14.55
CA ASN A 8 -2.72 113.08 15.30
C ASN A 8 -3.77 113.98 14.65
N SER A 9 -4.85 113.41 14.11
CA SER A 9 -6.05 114.18 13.72
C SER A 9 -7.22 113.81 14.60
N GLN A 10 -7.15 114.21 15.88
CA GLN A 10 -8.36 114.56 16.62
C GLN A 10 -8.77 115.96 16.16
N GLN A 11 -9.55 116.02 15.06
CA GLN A 11 -10.37 117.20 14.78
C GLN A 11 -11.82 116.86 15.12
N ASN A 12 -12.17 117.36 16.30
CA ASN A 12 -13.49 117.51 16.85
C ASN A 12 -14.29 118.45 15.92
N ILE A 13 -15.14 117.90 15.05
CA ILE A 13 -16.18 118.68 14.37
C ILE A 13 -17.45 118.49 15.18
N ASN A 14 -17.74 119.48 16.02
CA ASN A 14 -19.00 119.61 16.72
C ASN A 14 -19.66 120.89 16.22
N ALA A 15 -20.76 120.78 15.44
CA ALA A 15 -21.87 121.74 15.35
C ALA A 15 -22.81 121.41 14.19
N ASN A 16 -23.92 120.71 14.47
CA ASN A 16 -25.25 121.35 14.47
C ASN A 16 -26.34 120.35 14.88
N PRO A 17 -27.27 120.73 15.78
CA PRO A 17 -28.44 119.92 16.09
C PRO A 17 -29.45 120.05 14.96
N ALA A 18 -29.37 119.16 13.97
CA ALA A 18 -30.44 118.98 13.01
C ALA A 18 -31.46 118.01 13.61
N GLN A 19 -32.52 118.61 14.17
CA GLN A 19 -33.87 118.07 14.34
C GLN A 19 -34.02 116.75 15.14
N VAL A 20 -34.85 116.82 16.17
CA VAL A 20 -35.52 115.66 16.75
C VAL A 20 -36.38 115.04 15.64
N ILE A 21 -35.82 114.08 14.90
CA ILE A 21 -36.61 113.13 14.12
C ILE A 21 -37.26 112.23 15.17
N ARG A 22 -38.60 112.25 15.20
CA ARG A 22 -39.43 111.36 16.02
C ARG A 22 -38.85 109.94 16.06
N GLU A 23 -38.65 109.40 17.26
CA GLU A 23 -38.23 108.01 17.50
C GLU A 23 -39.22 106.97 16.92
N GLU A 24 -40.44 107.38 16.54
CA GLU A 24 -41.50 106.53 15.98
C GLU A 24 -41.13 105.85 14.63
N ALA A 25 -40.14 106.37 13.89
CA ALA A 25 -39.64 105.75 12.65
C ALA A 25 -38.46 104.79 12.86
N SER A 26 -37.89 104.72 14.08
CA SER A 26 -36.71 103.91 14.40
C SER A 26 -37.05 102.54 15.01
N GLN A 27 -38.23 102.40 15.64
CA GLN A 27 -38.75 101.11 16.10
C GLN A 27 -38.97 100.12 14.94
N PRO A 28 -39.65 100.47 13.83
CA PRO A 28 -39.89 99.54 12.72
C PRO A 28 -38.60 99.02 12.09
N PHE A 29 -37.57 99.85 12.02
CA PHE A 29 -36.27 99.48 11.44
C PHE A 29 -35.45 98.57 12.37
N LYS A 30 -35.47 98.84 13.69
CA LYS A 30 -34.86 97.95 14.70
C LYS A 30 -35.59 96.61 14.80
N ASP A 31 -36.92 96.62 14.71
CA ASP A 31 -37.74 95.41 14.72
C ASP A 31 -37.56 94.59 13.44
N GLN A 32 -37.42 95.23 12.28
CA GLN A 32 -37.03 94.56 11.02
C GLN A 32 -35.62 93.97 11.07
N GLN A 33 -34.63 94.69 11.63
CA GLN A 33 -33.28 94.14 11.81
C GLN A 33 -33.26 92.96 12.78
N LYS A 34 -34.04 93.01 13.87
CA LYS A 34 -34.18 91.91 14.82
C LYS A 34 -34.89 90.71 14.19
N MET A 35 -35.91 90.93 13.37
CA MET A 35 -36.62 89.89 12.62
C MET A 35 -35.71 89.23 11.58
N LEU A 36 -34.93 90.02 10.82
CA LEU A 36 -33.93 89.51 9.87
C LEU A 36 -32.83 88.71 10.57
N GLY A 37 -32.33 89.19 11.71
CA GLY A 37 -31.36 88.46 12.53
C GLY A 37 -31.90 87.14 13.07
N THR A 38 -33.15 87.15 13.55
CA THR A 38 -33.83 85.92 14.03
C THR A 38 -34.08 84.92 12.90
N LEU A 39 -34.47 85.40 11.71
CA LEU A 39 -34.62 84.56 10.52
C LEU A 39 -33.29 83.96 10.09
N GLN A 40 -32.21 84.75 10.07
CA GLN A 40 -30.86 84.25 9.79
C GLN A 40 -30.44 83.17 10.80
N GLU A 41 -30.69 83.37 12.11
CA GLU A 41 -30.40 82.37 13.14
C GLU A 41 -31.21 81.09 12.97
N ILE A 42 -32.50 81.19 12.63
CA ILE A 42 -33.36 80.02 12.37
C ILE A 42 -32.88 79.26 11.13
N THR A 43 -32.56 79.98 10.04
CA THR A 43 -32.01 79.36 8.83
C THR A 43 -30.67 78.68 9.11
N GLN A 44 -29.79 79.29 9.90
CA GLN A 44 -28.52 78.69 10.29
C GLN A 44 -28.74 77.41 11.12
N LYS A 45 -29.61 77.44 12.14
CA LYS A 45 -29.93 76.26 12.96
C LYS A 45 -30.55 75.13 12.15
N TRP A 46 -31.39 75.46 11.17
CA TRP A 46 -31.98 74.44 10.28
C TRP A 46 -30.94 73.84 9.34
N SER A 47 -30.03 74.65 8.80
CA SER A 47 -28.88 74.18 8.02
C SER A 47 -28.00 73.24 8.85
N ASP A 48 -27.63 73.64 10.06
CA ASP A 48 -26.79 72.84 10.97
C ASP A 48 -27.48 71.52 11.34
N ALA A 49 -28.81 71.53 11.56
CA ALA A 49 -29.58 70.33 11.85
C ALA A 49 -29.63 69.37 10.65
N ASN A 50 -29.81 69.90 9.43
CA ASN A 50 -29.78 69.11 8.21
C ASN A 50 -28.40 68.49 7.98
N ASP A 51 -27.33 69.24 8.20
CA ASP A 51 -25.94 68.76 8.11
C ASP A 51 -25.66 67.59 9.08
N VAL A 52 -26.12 67.71 10.33
CA VAL A 52 -26.00 66.62 11.33
C VAL A 52 -26.79 65.38 10.91
N MET A 53 -28.00 65.56 10.36
CA MET A 53 -28.83 64.46 9.88
C MET A 53 -28.16 63.72 8.71
N GLN A 54 -27.70 64.47 7.69
CA GLN A 54 -27.00 63.91 6.52
C GLN A 54 -25.71 63.19 6.93
N TYR A 55 -24.90 63.79 7.81
CA TYR A 55 -23.71 63.15 8.35
C TYR A 55 -24.02 61.86 9.11
N THR A 56 -25.06 61.86 9.96
CA THR A 56 -25.43 60.69 10.77
C THR A 56 -25.93 59.54 9.90
N GLU A 57 -26.77 59.85 8.89
CA GLU A 57 -27.25 58.85 7.93
C GLU A 57 -26.08 58.29 7.11
N ALA A 58 -25.20 59.16 6.62
CA ALA A 58 -24.00 58.77 5.90
C ALA A 58 -23.12 57.84 6.75
N LYS A 59 -22.83 58.22 8.00
CA LYS A 59 -22.03 57.42 8.93
C LYS A 59 -22.66 56.06 9.22
N ALA A 60 -23.97 55.99 9.40
CA ALA A 60 -24.68 54.72 9.61
C ALA A 60 -24.58 53.81 8.38
N LYS A 61 -24.80 54.35 7.17
CA LYS A 61 -24.65 53.61 5.91
C LYS A 61 -23.21 53.11 5.71
N HIS A 62 -22.24 53.98 5.93
CA HIS A 62 -20.81 53.66 5.82
C HIS A 62 -20.41 52.53 6.79
N SER A 63 -20.75 52.67 8.08
CA SER A 63 -20.43 51.67 9.11
C SER A 63 -21.08 50.31 8.79
N THR A 64 -22.34 50.33 8.35
CA THR A 64 -23.07 49.11 7.93
C THR A 64 -22.40 48.44 6.73
N ALA A 65 -22.05 49.21 5.70
CA ALA A 65 -21.42 48.67 4.50
C ALA A 65 -20.02 48.10 4.80
N ILE A 66 -19.20 48.78 5.61
CA ILE A 66 -17.91 48.24 6.05
C ILE A 66 -18.09 46.93 6.80
N ALA A 67 -19.02 46.87 7.76
CA ALA A 67 -19.26 45.66 8.55
C ALA A 67 -19.70 44.49 7.64
N GLN A 68 -20.56 44.73 6.66
CA GLN A 68 -20.99 43.72 5.68
C GLN A 68 -19.85 43.25 4.78
N ILE A 69 -18.98 44.16 4.32
CA ILE A 69 -17.80 43.81 3.53
C ILE A 69 -16.84 42.95 4.36
N GLN A 70 -16.58 43.33 5.62
CA GLN A 70 -15.74 42.56 6.53
C GLN A 70 -16.29 41.16 6.80
N ALA A 71 -17.60 41.03 7.06
CA ALA A 71 -18.24 39.73 7.29
C ALA A 71 -18.15 38.82 6.04
N ARG A 72 -18.36 39.39 4.84
CA ARG A 72 -18.21 38.63 3.58
C ARG A 72 -16.76 38.23 3.29
N ALA A 73 -15.80 39.11 3.57
CA ALA A 73 -14.38 38.82 3.49
C ALA A 73 -13.94 37.72 4.47
N GLU A 74 -14.54 37.70 5.66
CA GLU A 74 -14.28 36.67 6.66
C GLU A 74 -14.81 35.30 6.25
N ALA A 75 -16.00 35.25 5.64
CA ALA A 75 -16.60 34.01 5.15
C ALA A 75 -15.98 33.47 3.85
N ASP A 76 -15.19 34.26 3.10
CA ASP A 76 -14.63 33.84 1.81
C ASP A 76 -13.50 32.79 1.99
N PRO A 77 -13.64 31.56 1.47
CA PRO A 77 -12.59 30.55 1.61
C PRO A 77 -11.35 30.84 0.75
N ASN A 78 -11.47 31.63 -0.32
CA ASN A 78 -10.40 31.81 -1.30
C ASN A 78 -9.46 32.96 -0.89
N TYR A 79 -8.28 32.63 -0.36
CA TYR A 79 -7.34 33.63 0.12
C TYR A 79 -6.82 34.62 -0.96
N LYS A 80 -7.09 34.39 -2.25
CA LYS A 80 -6.65 35.25 -3.36
C LYS A 80 -7.58 36.44 -3.61
N ASP A 81 -8.78 36.46 -3.03
CA ASP A 81 -9.83 37.41 -3.39
C ASP A 81 -9.81 38.73 -2.59
N SER A 82 -8.75 38.98 -1.80
CA SER A 82 -8.63 40.20 -0.96
C SER A 82 -8.80 41.52 -1.73
N GLU A 83 -8.29 41.61 -2.97
CA GLU A 83 -8.33 42.81 -3.80
C GLU A 83 -9.76 43.23 -4.17
N LYS A 84 -10.67 42.25 -4.31
CA LYS A 84 -12.10 42.51 -4.55
C LYS A 84 -12.69 43.36 -3.42
N TYR A 85 -12.42 42.96 -2.18
CA TYR A 85 -12.94 43.65 -0.99
C TYR A 85 -12.30 45.02 -0.78
N TYR A 86 -11.04 45.22 -1.18
CA TYR A 86 -10.40 46.54 -1.14
C TYR A 86 -11.04 47.54 -2.10
N LYS A 87 -11.45 47.07 -3.28
CA LYS A 87 -12.21 47.88 -4.24
C LYS A 87 -13.60 48.23 -3.70
N GLU A 88 -14.30 47.26 -3.09
CA GLU A 88 -15.60 47.50 -2.46
C GLU A 88 -15.52 48.56 -1.35
N LEU A 89 -14.51 48.50 -0.46
CA LEU A 89 -14.30 49.53 0.58
C LEU A 89 -14.10 50.93 -0.01
N SER A 90 -13.35 51.04 -1.11
CA SER A 90 -13.09 52.34 -1.74
C SER A 90 -14.34 52.94 -2.38
N SER A 91 -15.22 52.10 -2.93
CA SER A 91 -16.49 52.53 -3.52
C SER A 91 -17.50 53.03 -2.50
N VAL A 92 -17.55 52.42 -1.30
CA VAL A 92 -18.46 52.84 -0.21
C VAL A 92 -18.24 54.30 0.17
N ASN A 93 -16.98 54.74 0.29
CA ASN A 93 -16.68 56.12 0.66
C ASN A 93 -17.20 57.12 -0.39
N GLN A 94 -17.08 56.80 -1.67
CA GLN A 94 -17.56 57.67 -2.74
C GLN A 94 -19.09 57.72 -2.81
N GLU A 95 -19.77 56.61 -2.52
CA GLU A 95 -21.23 56.53 -2.58
C GLU A 95 -21.87 57.27 -1.41
N VAL A 96 -21.36 57.05 -0.20
CA VAL A 96 -21.94 57.62 1.01
C VAL A 96 -21.74 59.14 1.08
N LEU A 97 -20.60 59.66 0.63
CA LEU A 97 -20.33 61.11 0.63
C LEU A 97 -21.22 61.91 -0.31
N LYS A 98 -21.85 61.27 -1.32
CA LYS A 98 -22.84 61.93 -2.19
C LYS A 98 -24.12 62.32 -1.47
N GLY A 99 -24.38 61.77 -0.28
CA GLY A 99 -25.55 62.08 0.54
C GLY A 99 -25.38 63.32 1.45
N ILE A 100 -24.22 64.00 1.40
CA ILE A 100 -23.95 65.20 2.20
C ILE A 100 -23.80 66.39 1.25
N ASP A 101 -24.73 67.34 1.31
CA ASP A 101 -24.76 68.52 0.43
C ASP A 101 -23.69 69.55 0.82
N ASN A 102 -23.47 69.72 2.13
CA ASN A 102 -22.46 70.65 2.64
C ASN A 102 -21.05 70.10 2.43
N LYS A 103 -20.26 70.78 1.59
CA LYS A 103 -18.89 70.40 1.23
C LYS A 103 -17.93 70.34 2.42
N GLU A 104 -18.10 71.18 3.43
CA GLU A 104 -17.23 71.16 4.62
C GLU A 104 -17.51 69.93 5.49
N VAL A 105 -18.79 69.60 5.67
CA VAL A 105 -19.23 68.41 6.40
C VAL A 105 -18.84 67.15 5.65
N ALA A 106 -19.01 67.12 4.33
CA ALA A 106 -18.57 66.03 3.46
C ALA A 106 -17.05 65.82 3.54
N SER A 107 -16.26 66.90 3.57
CA SER A 107 -14.80 66.83 3.70
C SER A 107 -14.37 66.22 5.05
N LYS A 108 -14.96 66.68 6.16
CA LYS A 108 -14.70 66.13 7.50
C LYS A 108 -15.10 64.65 7.59
N ALA A 109 -16.30 64.31 7.11
CA ALA A 109 -16.78 62.93 7.05
C ALA A 109 -15.87 62.04 6.20
N GLY A 110 -15.37 62.56 5.07
CA GLY A 110 -14.48 61.84 4.18
C GLY A 110 -13.15 61.44 4.83
N LEU A 111 -12.59 62.28 5.71
CA LEU A 111 -11.39 61.92 6.48
C LEU A 111 -11.66 60.76 7.45
N GLU A 112 -12.78 60.81 8.16
CA GLU A 112 -13.17 59.75 9.10
C GLU A 112 -13.47 58.43 8.37
N PHE A 113 -14.25 58.48 7.30
CA PHE A 113 -14.61 57.29 6.50
C PHE A 113 -13.39 56.68 5.83
N ASN A 114 -12.44 57.49 5.36
CA ASN A 114 -11.17 56.98 4.85
C ASN A 114 -10.36 56.28 5.93
N HIS A 115 -10.29 56.84 7.14
CA HIS A 115 -9.61 56.20 8.26
C HIS A 115 -10.22 54.84 8.60
N ASP A 116 -11.55 54.77 8.72
CA ASP A 116 -12.27 53.52 8.98
C ASP A 116 -12.10 52.48 7.87
N ALA A 117 -12.15 52.90 6.61
CA ALA A 117 -11.89 52.04 5.46
C ALA A 117 -10.46 51.48 5.46
N GLN A 118 -9.45 52.25 5.89
CA GLN A 118 -8.08 51.76 6.04
C GLN A 118 -7.97 50.72 7.17
N ILE A 119 -8.61 50.95 8.32
CA ILE A 119 -8.68 49.95 9.39
C ILE A 119 -9.34 48.67 8.88
N ALA A 120 -10.43 48.79 8.12
CA ALA A 120 -11.11 47.65 7.54
C ALA A 120 -10.23 46.91 6.53
N LYS A 121 -9.50 47.63 5.68
CA LYS A 121 -8.52 47.08 4.75
C LYS A 121 -7.44 46.27 5.46
N ILE A 122 -6.90 46.79 6.56
CA ILE A 122 -5.91 46.08 7.39
C ILE A 122 -6.49 44.79 7.97
N LYS A 123 -7.71 44.85 8.55
CA LYS A 123 -8.38 43.66 9.12
C LYS A 123 -8.64 42.58 8.08
N ILE A 124 -9.14 42.98 6.91
CA ILE A 124 -9.36 42.08 5.77
C ILE A 124 -8.03 41.46 5.34
N GLY A 125 -7.00 42.29 5.10
CA GLY A 125 -5.67 41.81 4.71
C GLY A 125 -5.05 40.84 5.71
N ALA A 126 -5.19 41.09 7.01
CA ALA A 126 -4.73 40.18 8.05
C ALA A 126 -5.46 38.83 8.01
N ASN A 127 -6.77 38.82 7.77
CA ASN A 127 -7.55 37.60 7.66
C ASN A 127 -7.15 36.77 6.42
N PHE A 128 -7.06 37.41 5.25
CA PHE A 128 -6.62 36.74 4.02
C PHE A 128 -5.18 36.20 4.14
N ARG A 129 -4.28 36.96 4.76
CA ARG A 129 -2.91 36.49 5.07
C ARG A 129 -2.93 35.28 6.00
N LYS A 130 -3.75 35.28 7.06
CA LYS A 130 -3.91 34.13 7.96
C LYS A 130 -4.35 32.88 7.18
N LYS A 131 -5.33 33.00 6.28
CA LYS A 131 -5.80 31.89 5.42
C LYS A 131 -4.70 31.39 4.49
N GLN A 132 -3.93 32.31 3.89
CA GLN A 132 -2.78 31.96 3.04
C GLN A 132 -1.71 31.17 3.82
N LEU A 133 -1.37 31.59 5.04
CA LEU A 133 -0.40 30.88 5.90
C LEU A 133 -0.85 29.45 6.19
N VAL A 134 -2.13 29.24 6.53
CA VAL A 134 -2.69 27.89 6.77
C VAL A 134 -2.62 27.01 5.52
N ALA A 135 -2.98 27.56 4.36
CA ALA A 135 -2.91 26.83 3.09
C ALA A 135 -1.47 26.44 2.73
N ASN A 136 -0.52 27.36 2.91
CA ASN A 136 0.90 27.12 2.64
C ASN A 136 1.49 26.09 3.58
N SER A 137 1.21 26.16 4.88
CA SER A 137 1.66 25.17 5.87
C SER A 137 1.21 23.76 5.48
N SER A 138 -0.05 23.60 5.06
CA SER A 138 -0.58 22.31 4.60
C SER A 138 0.14 21.81 3.35
N TYR A 139 0.33 22.68 2.34
CA TYR A 139 1.05 22.35 1.11
C TYR A 139 2.51 21.93 1.37
N VAL A 140 3.21 22.68 2.22
CA VAL A 140 4.60 22.41 2.61
C VAL A 140 4.68 21.07 3.32
N GLN A 141 3.79 20.81 4.28
CA GLN A 141 3.76 19.53 4.98
C GLN A 141 3.58 18.35 4.01
N THR A 142 2.59 18.42 3.11
CA THR A 142 2.35 17.36 2.12
C THR A 142 3.55 17.17 1.19
N THR A 143 4.19 18.26 0.76
CA THR A 143 5.37 18.22 -0.11
C THR A 143 6.55 17.57 0.62
N LEU A 144 6.81 17.97 1.86
CA LEU A 144 7.87 17.39 2.68
C LEU A 144 7.60 15.91 2.98
N ASP A 145 6.39 15.53 3.35
CA ASP A 145 6.01 14.13 3.58
C ASP A 145 6.33 13.27 2.34
N GLY A 146 5.93 13.72 1.15
CA GLY A 146 6.21 13.01 -0.11
C GLY A 146 7.69 12.92 -0.45
N LEU A 147 8.47 13.99 -0.21
CA LEU A 147 9.92 13.98 -0.42
C LEU A 147 10.64 13.02 0.53
N TYR A 148 10.30 13.05 1.83
CA TYR A 148 10.90 12.15 2.83
C TYR A 148 10.51 10.69 2.61
N GLN A 149 9.29 10.39 2.15
CA GLN A 149 8.91 9.04 1.74
C GLN A 149 9.70 8.56 0.51
N SER A 150 9.79 9.40 -0.53
CA SER A 150 10.52 9.06 -1.76
C SER A 150 12.00 8.79 -1.48
N ARG A 151 12.58 9.51 -0.51
CA ARG A 151 13.98 9.38 -0.09
C ARG A 151 14.38 7.97 0.38
N VAL A 152 13.42 7.18 0.89
CA VAL A 152 13.68 5.84 1.45
C VAL A 152 14.18 4.86 0.38
N ASN A 153 13.63 4.95 -0.84
CA ASN A 153 13.71 3.91 -1.86
C ASN A 153 14.67 4.21 -3.01
N VAL A 154 15.40 5.31 -2.91
CA VAL A 154 16.25 5.81 -4.00
C VAL A 154 17.75 5.61 -3.72
N SER A 155 18.53 5.69 -4.78
CA SER A 155 20.00 5.66 -4.71
C SER A 155 20.56 6.87 -3.94
N ASP A 156 21.80 6.79 -3.46
CA ASP A 156 22.41 7.90 -2.71
C ASP A 156 22.54 9.19 -3.55
N THR A 157 22.72 9.08 -4.87
CA THR A 157 22.73 10.23 -5.79
C THR A 157 21.36 10.91 -5.85
N GLU A 158 20.28 10.14 -5.94
CA GLU A 158 18.91 10.66 -5.97
C GLU A 158 18.50 11.26 -4.62
N LYS A 159 19.03 10.74 -3.51
CA LYS A 159 18.81 11.34 -2.18
C LYS A 159 19.32 12.78 -2.14
N LEU A 160 20.47 13.09 -2.73
CA LEU A 160 20.99 14.46 -2.77
C LEU A 160 20.04 15.42 -3.49
N ALA A 161 19.46 14.99 -4.61
CA ALA A 161 18.49 15.79 -5.35
C ALA A 161 17.18 16.02 -4.55
N ILE A 162 16.75 15.02 -3.77
CA ILE A 162 15.62 15.16 -2.85
C ILE A 162 15.96 16.12 -1.71
N ASP A 163 17.14 16.00 -1.11
CA ASP A 163 17.61 16.87 -0.04
C ASP A 163 17.71 18.33 -0.51
N ASP A 164 18.18 18.57 -1.74
CA ASP A 164 18.17 19.89 -2.37
C ASP A 164 16.74 20.42 -2.61
N SER A 165 15.81 19.56 -2.98
CA SER A 165 14.39 19.91 -3.17
C SER A 165 13.72 20.29 -1.85
N ILE A 166 14.03 19.56 -0.77
CA ILE A 166 13.60 19.88 0.60
C ILE A 166 14.15 21.26 0.99
N ASN A 167 15.45 21.47 0.87
CA ASN A 167 16.10 22.74 1.22
C ASN A 167 15.54 23.92 0.42
N THR A 168 15.33 23.73 -0.88
CA THR A 168 14.74 24.76 -1.76
C THR A 168 13.32 25.12 -1.32
N THR A 169 12.50 24.12 -1.00
CA THR A 169 11.13 24.32 -0.52
C THR A 169 11.12 25.10 0.79
N LEU A 170 11.95 24.69 1.76
CA LEU A 170 12.03 25.35 3.07
C LEU A 170 12.57 26.79 2.97
N ASN A 171 13.61 27.01 2.17
CA ASN A 171 14.19 28.33 1.98
C ASN A 171 13.21 29.29 1.30
N TYR A 172 12.42 28.81 0.34
CA TYR A 172 11.37 29.62 -0.29
C TYR A 172 10.32 30.08 0.74
N GLN A 173 9.84 29.18 1.60
CA GLN A 173 8.84 29.54 2.63
C GLN A 173 9.39 30.54 3.65
N ARG A 174 10.66 30.36 4.05
CA ARG A 174 11.37 31.28 4.94
C ARG A 174 11.51 32.67 4.32
N GLN A 175 12.05 32.74 3.10
CA GLN A 175 12.27 34.02 2.39
C GLN A 175 10.97 34.75 2.07
N ALA A 176 9.90 34.02 1.79
CA ALA A 176 8.58 34.59 1.55
C ALA A 176 7.87 35.04 2.85
N GLY A 177 8.42 34.74 4.03
CA GLY A 177 7.79 35.06 5.32
C GLY A 177 6.45 34.35 5.52
N LEU A 178 6.32 33.15 4.94
CA LEU A 178 5.12 32.32 4.96
C LEU A 178 5.14 31.28 6.08
N MET A 179 6.31 31.01 6.65
CA MET A 179 6.49 30.18 7.83
C MET A 179 7.62 30.76 8.69
N THR A 180 7.50 30.65 10.01
CA THR A 180 8.60 30.94 10.94
C THR A 180 9.61 29.78 10.93
N ASP A 181 10.81 30.02 11.47
CA ASP A 181 11.81 28.96 11.63
C ASP A 181 11.32 27.82 12.53
N GLU A 182 10.50 28.15 13.53
CA GLU A 182 9.86 27.18 14.43
C GLU A 182 8.86 26.31 13.67
N GLU A 183 7.97 26.90 12.88
CA GLU A 183 7.00 26.18 12.04
C GLU A 183 7.70 25.30 10.99
N ILE A 184 8.80 25.77 10.41
CA ILE A 184 9.63 25.00 9.49
C ILE A 184 10.22 23.77 10.19
N ASN A 185 10.80 23.96 11.38
CA ASN A 185 11.39 22.85 12.14
C ASN A 185 10.33 21.83 12.54
N GLU A 186 9.13 22.26 12.98
CA GLU A 186 8.03 21.35 13.27
C GLU A 186 7.60 20.53 12.05
N ALA A 187 7.48 21.16 10.88
CA ALA A 187 7.12 20.49 9.64
C ALA A 187 8.19 19.46 9.20
N VAL A 188 9.47 19.83 9.33
CA VAL A 188 10.61 18.93 9.07
C VAL A 188 10.60 17.73 10.00
N VAL A 189 10.45 17.95 11.32
CA VAL A 189 10.40 16.87 12.32
C VAL A 189 9.23 15.92 12.06
N LYS A 190 8.08 16.46 11.67
CA LYS A 190 6.90 15.67 11.32
C LYS A 190 7.16 14.83 10.06
N ALA A 191 7.70 15.43 9.01
CA ALA A 191 7.97 14.74 7.74
C ALA A 191 9.09 13.70 7.85
N GLN A 192 10.16 14.00 8.60
CA GLN A 192 11.21 13.03 8.95
C GLN A 192 10.63 11.81 9.67
N ALA A 193 9.71 12.01 10.63
CA ALA A 193 9.06 10.91 11.32
C ALA A 193 8.16 10.07 10.38
N THR A 194 7.46 10.72 9.43
CA THR A 194 6.70 10.02 8.39
C THR A 194 7.63 9.17 7.50
N GLY A 195 8.73 9.75 7.01
CA GLY A 195 9.72 9.04 6.20
C GLY A 195 10.38 7.88 6.94
N ALA A 196 10.71 8.06 8.22
CA ALA A 196 11.22 6.98 9.07
C ALA A 196 10.20 5.84 9.21
N MET A 197 8.92 6.15 9.37
CA MET A 197 7.88 5.12 9.47
C MET A 197 7.74 4.30 8.18
N GLU A 198 7.81 4.97 7.02
CA GLU A 198 7.84 4.27 5.72
C GLU A 198 9.12 3.42 5.57
N GLY A 199 10.27 3.98 5.97
CA GLY A 199 11.54 3.26 6.00
C GLY A 199 11.51 2.00 6.84
N ILE A 200 10.80 1.99 7.96
CA ILE A 200 10.63 0.80 8.81
C ILE A 200 9.95 -0.32 8.03
N PHE A 201 8.92 -0.02 7.23
CA PHE A 201 8.18 -1.03 6.48
C PHE A 201 8.93 -1.53 5.25
N VAL A 202 9.71 -0.66 4.58
CA VAL A 202 10.42 -1.04 3.35
C VAL A 202 11.80 -1.64 3.62
N ASN A 203 12.58 -1.05 4.53
CA ASN A 203 13.92 -1.50 4.88
C ASN A 203 14.23 -1.20 6.36
N PRO A 204 13.77 -2.05 7.28
CA PRO A 204 13.90 -1.80 8.72
C PRO A 204 15.35 -1.73 9.18
N ASP A 205 16.26 -2.49 8.56
CA ASP A 205 17.68 -2.52 8.94
C ASP A 205 18.38 -1.20 8.66
N LYS A 206 18.25 -0.70 7.42
CA LYS A 206 18.82 0.59 7.02
C LYS A 206 18.21 1.72 7.86
N THR A 207 16.89 1.72 8.02
CA THR A 207 16.18 2.75 8.77
C THR A 207 16.57 2.75 10.24
N LEU A 208 16.76 1.58 10.85
CA LEU A 208 17.25 1.45 12.23
C LEU A 208 18.66 2.03 12.39
N GLN A 209 19.54 1.86 11.40
CA GLN A 209 20.87 2.47 11.41
C GLN A 209 20.78 4.00 11.30
N GLU A 210 19.99 4.50 10.35
CA GLU A 210 19.78 5.93 10.15
C GLU A 210 19.12 6.62 11.36
N LEU A 211 18.20 5.94 12.06
CA LEU A 211 17.57 6.43 13.29
C LEU A 211 18.54 6.47 14.48
N LYS A 212 19.54 5.58 14.51
CA LYS A 212 20.56 5.56 15.57
C LYS A 212 21.67 6.58 15.34
N ASP A 213 21.86 7.02 14.11
CA ASP A 213 22.84 8.05 13.80
C ASP A 213 22.39 9.41 14.33
N LYS A 214 23.14 9.94 15.29
CA LYS A 214 22.87 11.25 15.91
C LYS A 214 23.06 12.41 14.94
N ASN A 215 23.86 12.21 13.89
CA ASN A 215 24.15 13.21 12.85
C ASN A 215 23.45 12.86 11.53
N GLY A 216 22.62 11.82 11.52
CA GLY A 216 21.96 11.32 10.33
C GLY A 216 20.74 12.15 9.92
N VAL A 217 19.97 11.58 9.01
CA VAL A 217 18.80 12.21 8.36
C VAL A 217 17.68 12.49 9.34
N TYR A 218 17.59 11.71 10.43
CA TYR A 218 16.57 11.84 11.46
C TYR A 218 17.08 12.57 12.71
N LYS A 219 18.17 13.35 12.59
CA LYS A 219 18.79 14.05 13.73
C LYS A 219 17.86 15.06 14.39
N ASP A 220 16.98 15.68 13.62
CA ASP A 220 16.08 16.74 14.09
C ASP A 220 14.88 16.17 14.86
N ILE A 221 14.59 14.87 14.71
CA ILE A 221 13.57 14.19 15.50
C ILE A 221 13.96 14.21 17.00
N PRO A 222 13.08 14.70 17.89
CA PRO A 222 13.28 14.65 19.33
C PRO A 222 13.62 13.24 19.82
N ILE A 223 14.48 13.14 20.82
CA ILE A 223 15.06 11.86 21.23
C ILE A 223 14.00 10.86 21.67
N GLU A 224 12.95 11.30 22.38
CA GLU A 224 11.87 10.42 22.83
C GLU A 224 11.12 9.81 21.64
N LYS A 225 10.81 10.63 20.63
CA LYS A 225 10.10 10.19 19.43
C LYS A 225 10.97 9.28 18.57
N ARG A 226 12.27 9.57 18.47
CA ARG A 226 13.25 8.73 17.77
C ARG A 226 13.42 7.37 18.46
N MET A 227 13.46 7.32 19.78
CA MET A 227 13.49 6.06 20.53
C MET A 227 12.24 5.21 20.28
N SER A 228 11.05 5.81 20.25
CA SER A 228 9.82 5.09 19.89
C SER A 228 9.86 4.52 18.47
N LEU A 229 10.44 5.25 17.50
CA LEU A 229 10.63 4.73 16.13
C LEU A 229 11.66 3.59 16.08
N ILE A 230 12.74 3.68 16.87
CA ILE A 230 13.74 2.61 17.00
C ILE A 230 13.08 1.32 17.53
N GLU A 231 12.26 1.41 18.57
CA GLU A 231 11.53 0.26 19.13
C GLU A 231 10.60 -0.36 18.08
N LYS A 232 9.82 0.46 17.37
CA LYS A 232 8.95 -0.01 16.26
C LYS A 232 9.74 -0.71 15.16
N ALA A 233 10.90 -0.17 14.78
CA ALA A 233 11.77 -0.77 13.78
C ALA A 233 12.29 -2.15 14.22
N GLN A 234 12.70 -2.27 15.48
CA GLN A 234 13.18 -3.53 16.07
C GLN A 234 12.07 -4.58 16.15
N ASP A 235 10.88 -4.18 16.57
CA ASP A 235 9.74 -5.09 16.67
C ASP A 235 9.25 -5.56 15.29
N TYR A 236 9.19 -4.65 14.31
CA TYR A 236 8.87 -5.00 12.93
C TYR A 236 9.89 -5.98 12.34
N LYS A 237 11.19 -5.73 12.55
CA LYS A 237 12.26 -6.64 12.15
C LYS A 237 12.11 -8.03 12.77
N LYS A 238 11.94 -8.11 14.09
CA LYS A 238 11.73 -9.41 14.78
C LYS A 238 10.54 -10.17 14.23
N ARG A 239 9.46 -9.47 13.89
CA ARG A 239 8.28 -10.08 13.27
C ARG A 239 8.61 -10.67 11.89
N LEU A 240 9.29 -9.91 11.03
CA LEU A 240 9.73 -10.41 9.72
C LEU A 240 10.66 -11.62 9.85
N GLU A 241 11.63 -11.58 10.77
CA GLU A 241 12.52 -12.72 11.03
C GLU A 241 11.76 -13.96 11.49
N LYS A 242 10.75 -13.77 12.36
CA LYS A 242 9.87 -14.86 12.81
C LYS A 242 9.06 -15.44 11.66
N GLU A 243 8.40 -14.59 10.86
CA GLU A 243 7.61 -15.00 9.68
C GLU A 243 8.49 -15.73 8.65
N GLN A 244 9.69 -15.23 8.38
CA GLN A 244 10.66 -15.87 7.49
C GLN A 244 11.11 -17.24 8.05
N THR A 245 11.34 -17.32 9.35
CA THR A 245 11.71 -18.59 10.01
C THR A 245 10.57 -19.61 9.95
N GLU A 246 9.32 -19.18 10.17
CA GLU A 246 8.13 -20.04 10.07
C GLU A 246 7.92 -20.51 8.63
N LEU A 247 8.07 -19.63 7.64
CA LEU A 247 7.99 -19.98 6.22
C LEU A 247 9.08 -20.97 5.82
N LEU A 248 10.33 -20.75 6.24
CA LEU A 248 11.43 -21.68 5.96
C LEU A 248 11.21 -23.05 6.61
N LYS A 249 10.65 -23.10 7.83
CA LYS A 249 10.24 -24.37 8.46
C LYS A 249 9.18 -25.10 7.64
N GLU A 250 8.17 -24.39 7.15
CA GLU A 250 7.13 -24.98 6.30
C GLU A 250 7.68 -25.48 4.96
N VAL A 251 8.53 -24.69 4.30
CA VAL A 251 9.20 -25.08 3.05
C VAL A 251 10.11 -26.29 3.28
N SER A 252 10.88 -26.30 4.37
CA SER A 252 11.72 -27.43 4.76
C SER A 252 10.89 -28.69 4.94
N PHE A 253 9.81 -28.61 5.72
CA PHE A 253 8.90 -29.72 5.94
C PHE A 253 8.32 -30.28 4.63
N ASN A 254 7.83 -29.39 3.75
CA ASN A 254 7.26 -29.82 2.47
C ASN A 254 8.29 -30.50 1.56
N ASN A 255 9.52 -29.98 1.50
CA ASN A 255 10.60 -30.59 0.72
C ASN A 255 11.03 -31.95 1.27
N GLU A 256 11.12 -32.08 2.59
CA GLU A 256 11.44 -33.34 3.26
C GLU A 256 10.36 -34.41 2.97
N THR A 257 9.07 -34.03 3.03
CA THR A 257 7.94 -34.88 2.62
C THR A 257 8.08 -35.33 1.16
N GLU A 258 8.31 -34.39 0.24
CA GLU A 258 8.41 -34.69 -1.20
C GLU A 258 9.61 -35.59 -1.52
N ILE A 259 10.71 -35.47 -0.78
CA ILE A 259 11.86 -36.35 -0.95
C ILE A 259 11.52 -37.78 -0.54
N ILE A 260 10.92 -37.97 0.63
CA ILE A 260 10.49 -39.31 1.08
C ILE A 260 9.48 -39.89 0.09
N LEU A 261 8.53 -39.08 -0.39
CA LEU A 261 7.56 -39.49 -1.39
C LEU A 261 8.22 -39.92 -2.70
N ASN A 262 9.20 -39.16 -3.19
CA ASN A 262 9.94 -39.50 -4.41
C ASN A 262 10.75 -40.78 -4.25
N ILE A 263 11.40 -40.98 -3.11
CA ILE A 263 12.12 -42.22 -2.80
C ILE A 263 11.14 -43.40 -2.81
N ALA A 264 10.01 -43.30 -2.11
CA ALA A 264 9.01 -44.37 -2.01
C ALA A 264 8.34 -44.70 -3.36
N THR A 265 8.06 -43.68 -4.19
CA THR A 265 7.29 -43.85 -5.42
C THR A 265 8.14 -44.16 -6.66
N THR A 266 9.39 -43.71 -6.70
CA THR A 266 10.28 -43.85 -7.87
C THR A 266 11.56 -44.63 -7.58
N GLY A 267 11.92 -44.77 -6.30
CA GLY A 267 13.22 -45.30 -5.88
C GLY A 267 14.39 -44.33 -6.12
N ARG A 268 14.15 -43.12 -6.64
CA ARG A 268 15.19 -42.10 -6.82
C ARG A 268 15.57 -41.52 -5.47
N ILE A 269 16.86 -41.62 -5.14
CA ILE A 269 17.46 -41.04 -3.94
C ILE A 269 18.20 -39.76 -4.38
N PRO A 270 17.94 -38.60 -3.75
CA PRO A 270 18.73 -37.39 -4.00
C PRO A 270 20.22 -37.62 -3.74
N SER A 271 21.07 -36.97 -4.53
CA SER A 271 22.52 -36.98 -4.32
C SER A 271 22.91 -36.14 -3.09
N ALA A 272 24.10 -36.41 -2.55
CA ALA A 272 24.67 -35.59 -1.46
C ALA A 272 24.77 -34.10 -1.83
N THR A 273 25.08 -33.79 -3.09
CA THR A 273 25.15 -32.42 -3.59
C THR A 273 23.78 -31.74 -3.63
N GLU A 274 22.74 -32.44 -4.10
CA GLU A 274 21.36 -31.91 -4.10
C GLU A 274 20.88 -31.60 -2.68
N MET A 275 21.09 -32.53 -1.73
CA MET A 275 20.73 -32.31 -0.33
C MET A 275 21.55 -31.18 0.32
N ALA A 276 22.85 -31.11 0.05
CA ALA A 276 23.70 -30.02 0.58
C ALA A 276 23.26 -28.64 0.08
N ASN A 277 22.79 -28.53 -1.17
CA ASN A 277 22.25 -27.28 -1.70
C ASN A 277 20.92 -26.89 -1.03
N MET A 278 20.05 -27.85 -0.74
CA MET A 278 18.79 -27.59 -0.02
C MET A 278 19.04 -27.16 1.44
N VAL A 279 20.02 -27.79 2.12
CA VAL A 279 20.44 -27.38 3.47
C VAL A 279 21.01 -25.96 3.45
N LYS A 280 21.89 -25.64 2.49
CA LYS A 280 22.44 -24.28 2.34
C LYS A 280 21.37 -23.22 2.07
N ALA A 281 20.32 -23.58 1.34
CA ALA A 281 19.19 -22.69 1.06
C ALA A 281 18.21 -22.56 2.25
N GLY A 282 18.38 -23.33 3.32
CA GLY A 282 17.45 -23.37 4.46
C GLY A 282 16.13 -24.07 4.13
N THR A 283 16.07 -24.80 3.02
CA THR A 283 14.85 -25.48 2.53
C THR A 283 14.86 -26.98 2.85
N MET A 284 15.80 -27.42 3.69
CA MET A 284 15.92 -28.76 4.27
C MET A 284 16.72 -28.66 5.58
N THR A 285 16.38 -29.45 6.59
CA THR A 285 17.16 -29.53 7.82
C THR A 285 18.43 -30.36 7.63
N ALA A 286 19.52 -29.96 8.30
CA ALA A 286 20.77 -30.73 8.26
C ALA A 286 20.60 -32.14 8.84
N ASP A 287 19.78 -32.29 9.89
CA ASP A 287 19.49 -33.58 10.51
C ASP A 287 18.76 -34.53 9.56
N PHE A 288 17.81 -34.02 8.76
CA PHE A 288 17.15 -34.81 7.72
C PHE A 288 18.15 -35.24 6.64
N ALA A 289 18.96 -34.31 6.12
CA ALA A 289 19.96 -34.61 5.09
C ALA A 289 20.97 -35.67 5.56
N GLU A 290 21.45 -35.55 6.80
CA GLU A 290 22.37 -36.52 7.41
C GLU A 290 21.70 -37.90 7.56
N SER A 291 20.46 -37.93 8.04
CA SER A 291 19.68 -39.17 8.22
C SER A 291 19.43 -39.87 6.89
N ALA A 292 19.07 -39.09 5.86
CA ALA A 292 18.86 -39.61 4.51
C ALA A 292 20.16 -40.17 3.91
N LEU A 293 21.28 -39.45 4.03
CA LEU A 293 22.58 -39.93 3.55
C LEU A 293 23.04 -41.19 4.27
N LYS A 294 22.89 -41.25 5.60
CA LYS A 294 23.24 -42.44 6.39
C LYS A 294 22.39 -43.64 6.00
N ALA A 295 21.08 -43.47 5.85
CA ALA A 295 20.17 -44.54 5.41
C ALA A 295 20.58 -45.14 4.06
N VAL A 296 21.16 -44.35 3.17
CA VAL A 296 21.60 -44.78 1.83
C VAL A 296 22.98 -45.41 1.84
N THR A 297 23.92 -44.86 2.62
CA THR A 297 25.36 -45.20 2.52
C THR A 297 25.83 -46.21 3.57
N SER A 298 25.19 -46.25 4.73
CA SER A 298 25.55 -47.12 5.84
C SER A 298 24.31 -47.34 6.69
N PRO A 299 23.35 -48.17 6.25
CA PRO A 299 22.18 -48.48 7.03
C PRO A 299 22.66 -49.11 8.34
N GLU A 300 22.54 -48.36 9.44
CA GLU A 300 22.74 -48.91 10.78
C GLU A 300 21.75 -50.07 10.93
N ALA A 301 22.21 -51.19 11.51
CA ALA A 301 21.30 -52.21 11.99
C ALA A 301 20.40 -51.50 13.00
N VAL A 302 19.16 -51.24 12.61
CA VAL A 302 18.18 -50.58 13.47
C VAL A 302 17.96 -51.52 14.64
N ASP A 303 18.67 -51.28 15.73
CA ASP A 303 18.48 -51.98 17.00
C ASP A 303 17.06 -51.59 17.44
N ALA A 304 16.13 -52.56 17.33
CA ALA A 304 14.72 -52.43 17.62
C ALA A 304 14.46 -52.11 19.11
N ARG A 305 14.82 -50.88 19.53
CA ARG A 305 14.71 -50.39 20.91
C ARG A 305 13.55 -49.43 21.13
N THR A 306 12.73 -49.19 20.14
CA THR A 306 11.37 -48.64 20.28
C THR A 306 10.38 -49.74 19.94
N ASP A 307 9.36 -49.92 20.78
CA ASP A 307 8.39 -51.01 20.72
C ASP A 307 8.04 -51.40 19.27
N GLY A 308 8.44 -52.61 18.87
CA GLY A 308 8.38 -53.08 17.47
C GLY A 308 6.99 -53.05 16.83
N GLU A 309 5.93 -52.79 17.61
CA GLU A 309 4.58 -52.54 17.12
C GLU A 309 4.43 -51.18 16.41
N GLU A 310 4.97 -50.08 16.93
CA GLU A 310 4.87 -48.76 16.28
C GLU A 310 5.71 -48.69 15.00
N PHE A 311 6.90 -49.28 15.03
CA PHE A 311 7.80 -49.47 13.87
C PHE A 311 7.14 -50.24 12.73
N SER A 312 6.53 -51.39 13.06
CA SER A 312 5.84 -52.24 12.10
C SER A 312 4.61 -51.52 11.55
N LYS A 313 3.90 -50.76 12.38
CA LYS A 313 2.73 -49.97 11.98
C LYS A 313 3.09 -48.83 11.01
N LEU A 314 4.12 -48.04 11.30
CA LEU A 314 4.60 -46.94 10.43
C LEU A 314 5.09 -47.44 9.07
N THR A 315 5.90 -48.48 9.09
CA THR A 315 6.42 -49.13 7.88
C THR A 315 5.27 -49.78 7.09
N MET A 316 4.32 -50.43 7.77
CA MET A 316 3.11 -50.96 7.14
C MET A 316 2.21 -49.86 6.58
N GLU A 317 2.04 -48.72 7.23
CA GLU A 317 1.19 -47.62 6.74
C GLU A 317 1.75 -47.02 5.44
N ILE A 318 3.08 -46.89 5.34
CA ILE A 318 3.76 -46.47 4.10
C ILE A 318 3.63 -47.54 3.00
N MET A 319 3.87 -48.81 3.33
CA MET A 319 3.77 -49.91 2.36
C MET A 319 2.33 -50.20 1.91
N LYS A 320 1.34 -49.99 2.77
CA LYS A 320 -0.09 -50.24 2.50
C LYS A 320 -0.84 -49.02 1.98
N SER A 321 -0.16 -47.88 1.79
CA SER A 321 -0.80 -46.68 1.25
C SER A 321 -1.29 -46.96 -0.18
N PRO A 322 -2.61 -46.86 -0.45
CA PRO A 322 -3.21 -47.29 -1.72
C PRO A 322 -2.86 -46.38 -2.90
N ASP A 323 -2.53 -45.12 -2.63
CA ASP A 323 -2.24 -44.10 -3.63
C ASP A 323 -1.24 -43.05 -3.09
N LYS A 324 -0.84 -42.13 -3.98
CA LYS A 324 0.13 -41.08 -3.70
C LYS A 324 -0.33 -40.10 -2.61
N GLU A 325 -1.62 -39.80 -2.53
CA GLU A 325 -2.15 -38.82 -1.57
C GLU A 325 -2.27 -39.42 -0.16
N ALA A 326 -2.69 -40.68 -0.06
CA ALA A 326 -2.67 -41.44 1.18
C ALA A 326 -1.23 -41.58 1.71
N LEU A 327 -0.27 -41.88 0.83
CA LEU A 327 1.14 -41.95 1.17
C LEU A 327 1.68 -40.59 1.65
N LYS A 328 1.36 -39.49 0.94
CA LYS A 328 1.74 -38.14 1.34
C LYS A 328 1.16 -37.75 2.70
N LYS A 329 -0.10 -38.11 2.98
CA LYS A 329 -0.74 -37.88 4.28
C LYS A 329 -0.05 -38.67 5.39
N THR A 330 0.28 -39.94 5.15
CA THR A 330 1.05 -40.78 6.08
C THR A 330 2.41 -40.14 6.37
N ILE A 331 3.20 -39.81 5.34
CA ILE A 331 4.50 -39.15 5.49
C ILE A 331 4.36 -37.84 6.29
N ASN A 332 3.36 -37.01 5.99
CA ASN A 332 3.12 -35.76 6.72
C ASN A 332 2.77 -35.99 8.19
N ASN A 333 1.96 -37.00 8.51
CA ASN A 333 1.61 -37.32 9.89
C ASN A 333 2.84 -37.79 10.67
N ILE A 334 3.70 -38.58 10.03
CA ILE A 334 4.96 -39.04 10.61
C ILE A 334 5.87 -37.85 10.85
N LEU A 335 6.12 -37.03 9.82
CA LEU A 335 7.01 -35.86 9.86
C LEU A 335 6.54 -34.75 10.81
N LYS A 336 5.24 -34.61 11.07
CA LYS A 336 4.69 -33.66 12.06
C LYS A 336 4.78 -34.15 13.50
N GLY A 337 5.27 -35.37 13.69
CA GLY A 337 5.40 -36.04 14.98
C GLY A 337 4.27 -37.02 15.23
N GLY A 338 4.65 -38.23 15.64
CA GLY A 338 3.80 -39.11 16.44
C GLY A 338 3.37 -38.41 17.74
N GLY A 339 2.71 -39.11 18.65
CA GLY A 339 1.91 -38.54 19.76
C GLY A 339 2.52 -37.45 20.67
N ASP A 340 3.80 -37.10 20.55
CA ASP A 340 4.52 -36.05 21.29
C ASP A 340 5.09 -34.89 20.41
N GLY A 341 4.90 -34.93 19.08
CA GLY A 341 5.34 -33.86 18.17
C GLY A 341 6.84 -33.84 17.83
N LYS A 342 7.60 -34.91 18.15
CA LYS A 342 9.04 -35.01 17.85
C LYS A 342 9.36 -36.33 17.15
N ILE A 343 10.25 -36.30 16.16
CA ILE A 343 10.80 -37.49 15.51
C ILE A 343 12.24 -37.63 15.93
N SER A 344 12.63 -38.79 16.44
CA SER A 344 14.04 -39.04 16.72
C SER A 344 14.82 -39.23 15.41
N LYS A 345 16.13 -38.97 15.45
CA LYS A 345 17.03 -39.23 14.31
C LYS A 345 16.96 -40.69 13.85
N ALA A 346 16.76 -41.63 14.78
CA ALA A 346 16.59 -43.04 14.47
C ALA A 346 15.28 -43.31 13.72
N ASP A 347 14.17 -42.70 14.14
CA ASP A 347 12.87 -42.82 13.47
C ASP A 347 12.90 -42.22 12.06
N MET A 348 13.64 -41.11 11.87
CA MET A 348 13.86 -40.52 10.55
C MET A 348 14.67 -41.46 9.63
N GLN A 349 15.72 -42.09 10.16
CA GLN A 349 16.50 -43.09 9.40
C GLN A 349 15.63 -44.28 9.00
N ILE A 350 14.80 -44.78 9.91
CA ILE A 350 13.83 -45.86 9.66
C ILE A 350 12.86 -45.48 8.55
N LEU A 351 12.24 -44.29 8.64
CA LEU A 351 11.32 -43.77 7.64
C LEU A 351 11.96 -43.74 6.24
N VAL A 352 13.20 -43.25 6.16
CA VAL A 352 13.95 -43.21 4.89
C VAL A 352 14.28 -44.62 4.40
N GLN A 353 14.72 -45.53 5.28
CA GLN A 353 15.01 -46.92 4.90
C GLN A 353 13.76 -47.65 4.38
N SER A 354 12.60 -47.48 5.02
CA SER A 354 11.32 -48.04 4.57
C SER A 354 10.91 -47.50 3.20
N ALA A 355 11.08 -46.20 2.96
CA ALA A 355 10.84 -45.59 1.65
C ALA A 355 11.81 -46.16 0.59
N ILE A 356 13.09 -46.33 0.91
CA ILE A 356 14.09 -46.93 0.00
C ILE A 356 13.70 -48.37 -0.35
N ALA A 357 13.29 -49.17 0.63
CA ALA A 357 12.88 -50.55 0.45
C ALA A 357 11.66 -50.65 -0.49
N GLN A 358 10.62 -49.84 -0.26
CA GLN A 358 9.44 -49.76 -1.13
C GLN A 358 9.81 -49.31 -2.55
N GLY A 359 10.64 -48.28 -2.68
CA GLY A 359 11.12 -47.79 -3.97
C GLY A 359 11.96 -48.83 -4.73
N LYS A 360 12.76 -49.64 -4.03
CA LYS A 360 13.50 -50.77 -4.62
C LYS A 360 12.54 -51.85 -5.10
N GLN A 361 11.60 -52.29 -4.27
CA GLN A 361 10.60 -53.28 -4.66
C GLN A 361 9.81 -52.81 -5.88
N LYS A 362 9.36 -51.55 -5.91
CA LYS A 362 8.64 -50.99 -7.04
C LYS A 362 9.48 -50.94 -8.32
N ARG A 363 10.77 -50.62 -8.23
CA ARG A 363 11.69 -50.70 -9.38
C ARG A 363 11.86 -52.14 -9.88
N ASP A 364 11.96 -53.11 -8.98
CA ASP A 364 12.06 -54.52 -9.33
C ASP A 364 10.76 -55.00 -10.01
N ASP A 365 9.60 -54.57 -9.50
CA ASP A 365 8.29 -54.88 -10.07
C ASP A 365 8.10 -54.23 -11.45
N ILE A 366 8.51 -52.97 -11.63
CA ILE A 366 8.54 -52.29 -12.94
C ILE A 366 9.46 -53.05 -13.90
N THR A 367 10.65 -53.46 -13.45
CA THR A 367 11.60 -54.19 -14.30
C THR A 367 11.02 -55.53 -14.75
N LYS A 368 10.44 -56.30 -13.83
CA LYS A 368 9.73 -57.55 -14.15
C LYS A 368 8.56 -57.31 -15.10
N ALA A 369 7.77 -56.27 -14.86
CA ALA A 369 6.66 -55.90 -15.73
C ALA A 369 7.13 -55.55 -17.14
N VAL A 370 8.17 -54.73 -17.29
CA VAL A 370 8.77 -54.38 -18.59
C VAL A 370 9.29 -55.62 -19.32
N ILE A 371 9.98 -56.53 -18.62
CA ILE A 371 10.42 -57.81 -19.19
C ILE A 371 9.21 -58.61 -19.66
N SER A 372 8.20 -58.80 -18.80
CA SER A 372 6.98 -59.56 -19.14
C SER A 372 6.19 -58.93 -20.28
N LEU A 373 6.15 -57.60 -20.37
CA LEU A 373 5.50 -56.85 -21.44
C LEU A 373 6.26 -56.99 -22.75
N GLY A 374 7.59 -57.01 -22.69
CA GLY A 374 8.45 -57.27 -23.84
C GLY A 374 8.29 -58.68 -24.38
N GLU A 375 8.23 -59.69 -23.50
CA GLU A 375 7.97 -61.09 -23.85
C GLU A 375 6.56 -61.24 -24.44
N TRP A 376 5.55 -60.70 -23.76
CA TRP A 376 4.16 -60.71 -24.23
C TRP A 376 3.99 -60.02 -25.60
N SER A 377 4.64 -58.87 -25.81
CA SER A 377 4.57 -58.13 -27.08
C SER A 377 5.17 -58.94 -28.23
N ASP A 378 6.26 -59.68 -27.98
CA ASP A 378 6.87 -60.56 -28.97
C ASP A 378 5.96 -61.74 -29.29
N GLU A 379 5.41 -62.40 -28.27
CA GLU A 379 4.46 -63.51 -28.44
C GLU A 379 3.19 -63.07 -29.19
N ALA A 380 2.68 -61.87 -28.90
CA ALA A 380 1.50 -61.30 -29.54
C ALA A 380 1.78 -60.69 -30.93
N GLY A 381 3.04 -60.57 -31.35
CA GLY A 381 3.45 -59.93 -32.60
C GLY A 381 3.08 -58.44 -32.67
N LEU A 382 3.11 -57.74 -31.52
CA LEU A 382 2.75 -56.32 -31.40
C LEU A 382 4.01 -55.43 -31.26
N PRO A 383 3.95 -54.13 -31.61
CA PRO A 383 5.10 -53.24 -31.51
C PRO A 383 5.52 -52.95 -30.06
N ARG A 384 6.67 -53.49 -29.63
CA ARG A 384 7.24 -53.29 -28.27
C ARG A 384 7.34 -51.83 -27.86
N ASP A 385 7.74 -50.97 -28.80
CA ASP A 385 7.93 -49.53 -28.57
C ASP A 385 6.60 -48.80 -28.27
N GLN A 386 5.47 -49.28 -28.81
CA GLN A 386 4.15 -48.75 -28.46
C GLN A 386 3.69 -49.26 -27.10
N VAL A 387 3.89 -50.55 -26.81
CA VAL A 387 3.56 -51.14 -25.49
C VAL A 387 4.31 -50.44 -24.38
N PHE A 388 5.62 -50.20 -24.57
CA PHE A 388 6.43 -49.52 -23.57
C PHE A 388 6.11 -48.03 -23.44
N ARG A 389 5.79 -47.32 -24.52
CA ARG A 389 5.36 -45.91 -24.43
C ARG A 389 4.05 -45.74 -23.67
N GLU A 390 3.06 -46.59 -23.95
CA GLU A 390 1.78 -46.54 -23.23
C GLU A 390 1.91 -46.99 -21.78
N TYR A 391 2.74 -48.00 -21.51
CA TYR A 391 3.08 -48.39 -20.14
C TYR A 391 3.76 -47.24 -19.38
N GLN A 392 4.79 -46.61 -19.96
CA GLN A 392 5.47 -45.46 -19.36
C GLN A 392 4.52 -44.27 -19.13
N LYS A 393 3.61 -44.01 -20.08
CA LYS A 393 2.58 -42.99 -19.94
C LYS A 393 1.68 -43.29 -18.73
N ASN A 394 1.14 -44.50 -18.64
CA ASN A 394 0.27 -44.92 -17.53
C ASN A 394 0.98 -44.87 -16.16
N ILE A 395 2.25 -45.26 -16.10
CA ILE A 395 3.08 -45.12 -14.89
C ILE A 395 3.28 -43.64 -14.53
N SER A 396 3.53 -42.76 -15.52
CA SER A 396 3.69 -41.31 -15.29
C SER A 396 2.40 -40.62 -14.84
N GLU A 397 1.24 -41.18 -15.20
CA GLU A 397 -0.08 -40.76 -14.75
C GLU A 397 -0.44 -41.27 -13.34
N GLY A 398 0.46 -42.04 -12.70
CA GLY A 398 0.32 -42.49 -11.32
C GLY A 398 -0.38 -43.84 -11.14
N LYS A 399 -0.62 -44.60 -12.22
CA LYS A 399 -1.21 -45.94 -12.13
C LYS A 399 -0.22 -46.93 -11.53
N ASP A 400 -0.73 -47.93 -10.81
CA ASP A 400 0.09 -49.04 -10.31
C ASP A 400 0.61 -49.93 -11.44
N VAL A 401 1.62 -50.75 -11.15
CA VAL A 401 2.32 -51.58 -12.15
C VAL A 401 1.39 -52.54 -12.87
N ALA A 402 0.40 -53.12 -12.18
CA ALA A 402 -0.52 -54.09 -12.76
C ALA A 402 -1.52 -53.39 -13.68
N THR A 403 -2.20 -52.35 -13.18
CA THR A 403 -3.14 -51.55 -13.99
C THR A 403 -2.45 -50.92 -15.20
N ALA A 404 -1.26 -50.35 -15.03
CA ALA A 404 -0.52 -49.75 -16.13
C ALA A 404 -0.13 -50.77 -17.21
N SER A 405 0.25 -51.99 -16.81
CA SER A 405 0.58 -53.09 -17.73
C SER A 405 -0.65 -53.54 -18.51
N ASP A 406 -1.77 -53.72 -17.83
CA ASP A 406 -3.02 -54.21 -18.45
C ASP A 406 -3.62 -53.18 -19.40
N GLU A 407 -3.59 -51.89 -19.04
CA GLU A 407 -4.07 -50.82 -19.91
C GLU A 407 -3.16 -50.61 -21.13
N ALA A 408 -1.84 -50.73 -20.96
CA ALA A 408 -0.90 -50.65 -22.09
C ALA A 408 -1.16 -51.79 -23.09
N LYS A 409 -1.36 -53.03 -22.60
CA LYS A 409 -1.74 -54.18 -23.43
C LYS A 409 -3.05 -53.91 -24.18
N LYS A 410 -4.10 -53.51 -23.45
CA LYS A 410 -5.43 -53.23 -24.01
C LYS A 410 -5.36 -52.17 -25.10
N LYS A 411 -4.66 -51.07 -24.86
CA LYS A 411 -4.57 -49.97 -25.82
C LYS A 411 -3.83 -50.35 -27.09
N VAL A 412 -2.66 -50.99 -26.98
CA VAL A 412 -1.89 -51.39 -28.16
C VAL A 412 -2.61 -52.46 -28.99
N ILE A 413 -3.38 -53.36 -28.35
CA ILE A 413 -4.29 -54.28 -29.04
C ILE A 413 -5.31 -53.50 -29.86
N VAL A 414 -6.01 -52.53 -29.25
CA VAL A 414 -7.03 -51.72 -29.93
C VAL A 414 -6.44 -50.95 -31.11
N ASP A 415 -5.25 -50.38 -30.92
CA ASP A 415 -4.60 -49.53 -31.93
C ASP A 415 -4.03 -50.33 -33.12
N ASN A 416 -3.73 -51.62 -32.96
CA ASN A 416 -3.06 -52.44 -33.99
C ASN A 416 -3.93 -53.57 -34.57
N LEU A 417 -5.08 -53.89 -33.98
CA LEU A 417 -5.99 -54.93 -34.47
C LEU A 417 -7.29 -54.33 -35.01
N ILE A 418 -7.48 -54.43 -36.33
CA ILE A 418 -8.68 -53.97 -37.03
C ILE A 418 -9.91 -54.72 -36.49
N GLY A 419 -10.85 -54.00 -35.86
CA GLY A 419 -12.10 -54.54 -35.31
C GLY A 419 -12.12 -54.75 -33.79
N ALA A 420 -11.04 -54.46 -33.06
CA ALA A 420 -10.97 -54.62 -31.60
C ALA A 420 -11.66 -53.48 -30.80
N SER A 421 -12.64 -52.80 -31.39
CA SER A 421 -13.29 -51.64 -30.77
C SER A 421 -14.18 -52.05 -29.59
N ALA A 422 -13.70 -51.77 -28.38
CA ALA A 422 -14.41 -51.79 -27.09
C ALA A 422 -14.93 -53.17 -26.62
N LEU A 423 -14.10 -53.93 -25.91
CA LEU A 423 -14.55 -55.06 -25.09
C LEU A 423 -13.79 -55.06 -23.75
N ASP A 424 -14.54 -54.88 -22.66
CA ASP A 424 -14.06 -54.96 -21.27
C ASP A 424 -13.56 -56.37 -20.86
N ASP A 425 -13.64 -57.36 -21.76
CA ASP A 425 -13.12 -58.70 -21.60
C ASP A 425 -12.10 -59.00 -22.71
N VAL A 426 -10.80 -58.88 -22.41
CA VAL A 426 -9.73 -59.46 -23.25
C VAL A 426 -9.67 -60.96 -22.92
N PRO A 427 -10.00 -61.89 -23.83
CA PRO A 427 -9.93 -63.31 -23.54
C PRO A 427 -8.49 -63.84 -23.66
N ASN A 428 -8.20 -64.94 -22.96
CA ASN A 428 -6.98 -65.72 -23.13
C ASN A 428 -6.82 -66.09 -24.61
N VAL A 429 -5.90 -65.43 -25.31
CA VAL A 429 -5.54 -65.76 -26.69
C VAL A 429 -4.70 -67.03 -26.65
N ILE A 430 -5.22 -68.12 -27.21
CA ILE A 430 -4.40 -69.31 -27.47
C ILE A 430 -3.89 -69.20 -28.90
N ILE A 431 -2.57 -69.12 -29.05
CA ILE A 431 -1.88 -69.10 -30.34
C ILE A 431 -1.70 -70.54 -30.80
N GLY A 432 -2.21 -70.86 -31.99
CA GLY A 432 -2.01 -72.16 -32.63
C GLY A 432 -0.53 -72.43 -32.96
N LYS A 433 -0.16 -73.70 -33.11
CA LYS A 433 1.22 -74.17 -33.35
C LYS A 433 1.91 -73.58 -34.60
N ASP A 434 1.15 -72.94 -35.49
CA ASP A 434 1.63 -72.30 -36.72
C ASP A 434 1.95 -70.80 -36.54
N SER A 435 1.74 -70.25 -35.34
CA SER A 435 1.89 -68.82 -35.00
C SER A 435 1.00 -67.88 -35.83
N LYS A 436 0.12 -68.41 -36.69
CA LYS A 436 -0.71 -67.65 -37.63
C LYS A 436 -2.20 -67.76 -37.31
N THR A 437 -2.61 -68.81 -36.62
CA THR A 437 -4.01 -69.04 -36.25
C THR A 437 -4.26 -68.61 -34.80
N ARG A 438 -5.16 -67.63 -34.58
CA ARG A 438 -5.56 -67.14 -33.25
C ARG A 438 -6.99 -67.55 -32.95
N TYR A 439 -7.19 -68.18 -31.79
CA TYR A 439 -8.54 -68.49 -31.29
C TYR A 439 -8.92 -67.54 -30.16
N ILE A 440 -10.07 -66.88 -30.33
CA ILE A 440 -10.65 -65.93 -29.36
C ILE A 440 -11.90 -66.60 -28.79
N PHE A 441 -11.89 -66.94 -27.50
CA PHE A 441 -13.03 -67.59 -26.83
C PHE A 441 -13.72 -66.63 -25.86
N ASN A 442 -15.06 -66.65 -25.82
CA ASN A 442 -15.83 -65.97 -24.77
C ASN A 442 -15.77 -66.79 -23.47
N LYS A 443 -15.68 -66.13 -22.30
CA LYS A 443 -15.49 -66.68 -20.95
C LYS A 443 -16.48 -67.79 -20.55
N ASN A 444 -17.63 -67.88 -21.20
CA ASN A 444 -18.64 -68.91 -20.95
C ASN A 444 -18.45 -70.22 -21.75
N THR A 445 -17.35 -70.36 -22.49
CA THR A 445 -17.09 -71.55 -23.30
C THR A 445 -16.19 -72.53 -22.54
N ASN A 446 -16.78 -73.59 -21.99
CA ASN A 446 -16.01 -74.72 -21.45
C ASN A 446 -15.39 -75.50 -22.63
N VAL A 447 -14.09 -75.32 -22.87
CA VAL A 447 -13.36 -76.08 -23.88
C VAL A 447 -12.75 -77.33 -23.23
N SER A 448 -13.42 -78.47 -23.37
CA SER A 448 -12.90 -79.77 -22.96
C SER A 448 -11.70 -80.14 -23.85
N ALA A 449 -10.57 -80.53 -23.25
CA ALA A 449 -9.39 -80.98 -23.98
C ALA A 449 -9.67 -82.28 -24.76
N HIS A 450 -9.97 -82.18 -26.05
CA HIS A 450 -10.02 -83.33 -26.95
C HIS A 450 -9.04 -83.18 -28.13
N ARG A 451 -8.32 -84.28 -28.38
CA ARG A 451 -7.23 -84.46 -29.34
C ARG A 451 -7.62 -83.99 -30.74
N ILE A 452 -6.79 -83.13 -31.33
CA ILE A 452 -6.82 -82.79 -32.75
C ILE A 452 -6.47 -84.06 -33.55
N TYR A 453 -7.44 -84.60 -34.29
CA TYR A 453 -7.25 -85.73 -35.19
C TYR A 453 -6.61 -85.23 -36.50
N GLN A 454 -5.56 -85.92 -36.95
CA GLN A 454 -4.95 -85.72 -38.28
C GLN A 454 -5.84 -86.35 -39.36
N GLN A 455 -6.04 -85.64 -40.46
CA GLN A 455 -6.41 -86.26 -41.72
C GLN A 455 -5.62 -85.57 -42.86
N ASP A 456 -4.58 -86.24 -43.34
CA ASP A 456 -4.44 -86.56 -44.76
C ASP A 456 -3.10 -87.28 -45.06
N LYS A 457 -3.21 -88.59 -45.30
CA LYS A 457 -2.52 -89.30 -46.38
C LYS A 457 -3.35 -90.54 -46.76
N ALA A 458 -4.02 -90.48 -47.90
CA ALA A 458 -4.25 -91.64 -48.75
C ALA A 458 -4.22 -91.17 -50.22
N LYS A 459 -3.68 -92.03 -51.08
CA LYS A 459 -3.41 -91.83 -52.51
C LYS A 459 -4.62 -91.38 -53.32
#